data_AF-A0A643J0Y1-F1
#
_entry.id   AF-A0A643J0Y1-F1
#
_cell.length_a   1.000
_cell.length_b   1.000
_cell.length_c   1.000
_cell.angle_alpha   90.00
_cell.angle_beta   90.00
_cell.angle_gamma   90.00
#
_symmetry.space_group_name_H-M   'P 1'
#
loop_
_entity.id
_entity.type
_entity.pdbx_description
1 polymer ?
#
loop_
_entity_poly.entity_id
_entity_poly.type
_entity_poly.pdbx_seq_one_letter_code
_entity_poly.pdbx_strand_id
1 'polypeptide(L)'
;MKIWVFDENRADFVDTVPERLNADPTGCYIIRRGDEVFVREHGQERPMPERLTVAGVLFDREQFEGSAHPLPLRAEMERDGQWARAQLQARDRAEIALPLELPIWVTKGEPE
;
A
#
# COMPACT_ATOMS: atom_id res chain seq x y z
N MET A 1 -1.27 12.23 7.71
CA MET A 1 -0.81 13.00 6.54
C MET A 1 0.67 12.73 6.37
N LYS A 2 1.11 12.36 5.18
CA LYS A 2 2.53 12.09 4.88
C LYS A 2 2.97 12.96 3.71
N ILE A 3 4.19 13.50 3.77
CA ILE A 3 4.69 14.46 2.78
C ILE A 3 6.06 14.03 2.33
N TRP A 4 6.29 14.11 1.02
CA TRP A 4 7.59 13.91 0.42
C TRP A 4 7.99 15.15 -0.38
N VAL A 5 9.28 15.46 -0.40
CA VAL A 5 9.88 16.50 -1.24
C VAL A 5 10.77 15.84 -2.29
N PHE A 6 10.73 16.37 -3.51
CA PHE A 6 11.65 15.93 -4.54
C PHE A 6 13.08 16.42 -4.22
N ASP A 7 14.01 15.49 -4.06
CA ASP A 7 15.43 15.78 -3.90
C ASP A 7 16.11 15.70 -5.28
N GLU A 8 16.47 16.86 -5.83
CA GLU A 8 17.14 16.96 -7.13
C GLU A 8 18.47 16.18 -7.19
N ASN A 9 19.19 16.03 -6.08
CA ASN A 9 20.46 15.31 -6.06
C ASN A 9 20.26 13.79 -6.17
N ARG A 10 19.14 13.30 -5.64
CA ARG A 10 18.80 11.86 -5.66
C ARG A 10 17.86 11.51 -6.81
N ALA A 11 17.28 12.53 -7.45
CA ALA A 11 16.19 12.41 -8.40
C ALA A 11 15.04 11.53 -7.86
N ASP A 12 14.72 11.72 -6.57
CA ASP A 12 13.80 10.86 -5.82
C ASP A 12 13.01 11.66 -4.77
N PHE A 13 11.87 11.13 -4.35
CA PHE A 13 11.02 11.71 -3.33
C PHE A 13 11.42 11.22 -1.93
N VAL A 14 11.88 12.14 -1.09
CA VAL A 14 12.29 11.85 0.29
C VAL A 14 11.26 12.35 1.29
N ASP A 15 11.06 11.59 2.38
CA ASP A 15 10.14 11.97 3.46
C ASP A 15 10.52 13.33 4.04
N THR A 16 9.50 14.17 4.32
CA THR A 16 9.74 15.51 4.82
C THR A 16 8.65 15.99 5.78
N VAL A 17 8.97 17.06 6.50
CA VAL A 17 8.06 17.71 7.44
C VAL A 17 7.18 18.76 6.73
N PRO A 18 5.94 18.96 7.18
CA PRO A 18 5.03 19.96 6.60
C PRO A 18 5.56 21.40 6.66
N GLU A 19 6.46 21.73 7.59
CA GLU A 19 7.07 23.06 7.65
C GLU A 19 7.84 23.40 6.37
N ARG A 20 8.44 22.40 5.72
CA ARG A 20 9.19 22.57 4.47
C ARG A 20 8.31 23.07 3.34
N LEU A 21 7.04 22.64 3.33
CA LEU A 21 6.02 23.06 2.37
C LEU A 21 5.75 24.58 2.41
N ASN A 22 5.97 25.21 3.56
CA ASN A 22 5.80 26.66 3.74
C ASN A 22 7.11 27.43 3.49
N ALA A 23 8.25 26.80 3.78
CA ALA A 23 9.57 27.41 3.60
C ALA A 23 9.98 27.49 2.13
N ASP A 24 9.59 26.51 1.32
CA ASP A 24 9.84 26.50 -0.13
C ASP A 24 8.53 26.19 -0.88
N PRO A 25 7.75 27.23 -1.26
CA PRO A 25 6.49 27.07 -1.99
C PRO A 25 6.69 26.69 -3.46
N THR A 26 7.92 26.77 -3.97
CA THR A 26 8.29 26.50 -5.36
C THR A 26 8.69 25.05 -5.61
N GLY A 27 9.09 24.32 -4.57
CA GLY A 27 9.45 22.91 -4.65
C GLY A 27 8.32 21.98 -5.11
N CYS A 28 8.70 20.79 -5.57
CA CYS A 28 7.77 19.72 -5.92
C CYS A 28 7.57 18.80 -4.71
N TYR A 29 6.32 18.63 -4.30
CA TYR A 29 5.94 17.83 -3.14
C TYR A 29 4.85 16.83 -3.47
N ILE A 30 4.90 15.68 -2.81
CA ILE A 30 3.79 14.71 -2.78
C ILE A 30 3.17 14.74 -1.40
N ILE A 31 1.85 14.83 -1.32
CA ILE A 31 1.09 14.96 -0.09
C ILE A 31 0.04 13.85 -0.06
N ARG A 32 0.16 12.92 0.88
CA ARG A 32 -0.85 11.90 1.14
C ARG A 32 -1.77 12.32 2.30
N ARG A 33 -3.06 12.41 2.01
CA ARG A 33 -4.15 12.69 2.96
C ARG A 33 -5.12 11.50 2.98
N GLY A 34 -4.91 10.58 3.92
CA GLY A 34 -5.69 9.33 3.96
C GLY A 34 -5.32 8.44 2.77
N ASP A 35 -6.30 8.14 1.91
CA ASP A 35 -6.12 7.35 0.69
C ASP A 35 -5.90 8.21 -0.55
N GLU A 36 -6.07 9.53 -0.43
CA GLU A 36 -5.84 10.45 -1.54
C GLU A 36 -4.40 10.93 -1.56
N VAL A 37 -3.82 10.97 -2.76
CA VAL A 37 -2.47 11.48 -3.02
C VAL A 37 -2.58 12.71 -3.91
N PHE A 38 -1.96 13.79 -3.45
CA PHE A 38 -1.88 15.07 -4.14
C PHE A 38 -0.43 15.37 -4.49
N VAL A 39 -0.22 16.04 -5.61
CA VAL A 39 1.07 16.63 -5.97
C VAL A 39 0.94 18.15 -5.87
N ARG A 40 1.94 18.78 -5.26
CA ARG A 40 2.08 20.24 -5.20
C ARG A 40 3.31 20.66 -5.98
N GLU A 41 3.11 21.41 -7.05
CA GLU A 41 4.17 21.92 -7.92
C GLU A 41 3.94 23.42 -8.12
N HIS A 42 4.98 24.25 -7.96
CA HIS A 42 4.88 25.72 -8.12
C HIS A 42 3.73 26.34 -7.30
N GLY A 43 3.52 25.85 -6.08
CA GLY A 43 2.47 26.32 -5.17
C GLY A 43 1.04 25.84 -5.50
N GLN A 44 0.82 25.20 -6.65
CA GLN A 44 -0.48 24.63 -7.05
C GLN A 44 -0.60 23.19 -6.56
N GLU A 45 -1.68 22.88 -5.86
CA GLU A 45 -2.01 21.51 -5.44
C GLU A 45 -3.01 20.90 -6.42
N ARG A 46 -2.71 19.69 -6.90
CA ARG A 46 -3.59 18.92 -7.78
C ARG A 46 -3.60 17.45 -7.38
N PRO A 47 -4.65 16.67 -7.67
CA PRO A 47 -4.63 15.23 -7.47
C PRO A 47 -3.50 14.60 -8.29
N MET A 48 -2.78 13.65 -7.69
CA MET A 48 -1.68 12.97 -8.37
C MET A 48 -2.25 12.09 -9.49
N PRO A 49 -1.76 12.22 -10.74
CA PRO A 49 -2.08 11.27 -11.81
C PRO A 49 -1.50 9.89 -11.50
N GLU A 50 -1.95 8.83 -12.17
CA GLU A 50 -1.42 7.47 -11.99
C GLU A 50 0.11 7.41 -12.19
N ARG A 51 0.61 8.22 -13.14
CA ARG A 51 2.03 8.37 -13.44
C ARG A 51 2.38 9.84 -13.50
N LEU A 52 3.37 10.24 -12.71
CA LEU A 52 3.89 11.60 -12.64
C LEU A 52 5.34 11.59 -13.13
N THR A 53 5.69 12.53 -14.02
CA THR A 53 7.08 12.72 -14.45
C THR A 53 7.63 13.99 -13.83
N VAL A 54 8.70 13.87 -13.02
CA VAL A 54 9.39 15.00 -12.38
C VAL A 54 10.85 14.95 -12.77
N ALA A 55 11.37 16.05 -13.33
CA ALA A 55 12.75 16.15 -13.84
C ALA A 55 13.17 14.99 -14.78
N GLY A 56 12.22 14.41 -15.52
CA GLY A 56 12.46 13.28 -16.42
C GLY A 56 12.40 11.89 -15.77
N VAL A 57 12.16 11.82 -14.46
CA VAL A 57 11.96 10.56 -13.73
C VAL A 57 10.47 10.27 -13.59
N LEU A 58 10.08 9.03 -13.87
CA LEU A 58 8.69 8.56 -13.77
C LEU A 58 8.42 8.00 -12.38
N PHE A 59 7.33 8.43 -11.77
CA PHE A 59 6.85 7.98 -10.49
C PHE A 59 5.41 7.50 -10.60
N ASP A 60 5.16 6.28 -10.12
CA ASP A 60 3.82 5.72 -10.07
C ASP A 60 3.13 6.13 -8.76
N ARG A 61 1.85 6.46 -8.85
CA ARG A 61 1.02 6.89 -7.71
C ARG A 61 0.94 5.83 -6.61
N GLU A 62 0.94 4.55 -6.98
CA GLU A 62 0.92 3.41 -6.06
C GLU A 62 2.07 3.44 -5.03
N GLN A 63 3.21 4.04 -5.40
CA GLN A 63 4.37 4.20 -4.51
C GLN A 63 4.05 5.11 -3.31
N PHE A 64 3.08 6.02 -3.46
CA PHE A 64 2.70 7.02 -2.45
C PHE A 64 1.33 6.78 -1.82
N GLU A 65 0.44 6.05 -2.50
CA GLU A 65 -0.83 5.57 -1.92
C GLU A 65 -0.58 4.65 -0.73
N GLY A 66 0.62 4.09 -0.67
CA GLY A 66 1.10 3.27 0.42
C GLY A 66 0.40 1.94 0.43
N SER A 67 1.19 0.90 0.24
CA SER A 67 0.96 -0.26 1.08
C SER A 67 0.91 0.23 2.54
N ALA A 68 -0.26 0.13 3.17
CA ALA A 68 -0.25 -0.46 4.50
C ALA A 68 0.70 -1.64 4.36
N HIS A 69 1.91 -1.55 4.93
CA HIS A 69 2.97 -2.53 4.69
C HIS A 69 2.29 -3.89 4.64
N PRO A 70 2.32 -4.64 3.51
CA PRO A 70 1.81 -6.00 3.59
C PRO A 70 2.59 -6.55 4.77
N LEU A 71 1.87 -7.02 5.80
CA LEU A 71 2.48 -7.43 7.05
C LEU A 71 3.73 -8.19 6.67
N PRO A 72 4.93 -7.80 7.17
CA PRO A 72 6.16 -8.44 6.74
C PRO A 72 5.89 -9.94 6.82
N LEU A 73 6.02 -10.69 5.71
CA LEU A 73 5.41 -12.01 5.47
C LEU A 73 5.24 -12.90 6.73
N ARG A 74 6.22 -12.88 7.63
CA ARG A 74 6.15 -13.44 9.00
C ARG A 74 4.88 -13.09 9.80
N ALA A 75 4.48 -11.82 9.88
CA ALA A 75 3.31 -11.37 10.62
C ALA A 75 1.98 -11.76 9.93
N GLU A 76 1.98 -11.91 8.60
CA GLU A 76 0.85 -12.52 7.88
C GLU A 76 0.76 -14.02 8.20
N MET A 77 1.87 -14.74 8.08
CA MET A 77 1.96 -16.17 8.40
C MET A 77 1.64 -16.48 9.88
N GLU A 78 2.02 -15.58 10.80
CA GLU A 78 1.68 -15.72 12.22
C GLU A 78 0.18 -15.60 12.46
N ARG A 79 -0.51 -14.68 11.77
CA ARG A 79 -1.96 -14.54 11.83
C ARG A 79 -2.66 -15.79 11.27
N ASP A 80 -2.20 -16.29 10.13
CA ASP A 80 -2.75 -17.50 9.52
C ASP A 80 -2.51 -18.74 10.40
N GLY A 81 -1.33 -18.84 11.00
CA GLY A 81 -1.00 -19.88 11.96
C GLY A 81 -1.81 -19.80 13.26
N GLN A 82 -2.18 -18.59 13.72
CA GLN A 82 -3.09 -18.40 14.85
C GLN A 82 -4.51 -18.81 14.49
N TRP A 83 -4.98 -18.45 13.29
CA TRP A 83 -6.30 -18.84 12.79
C TRP A 83 -6.43 -20.36 12.66
N ALA A 84 -5.44 -21.04 12.07
CA ALA A 84 -5.42 -22.50 11.94
C ALA A 84 -5.44 -23.22 13.31
N ARG A 85 -4.69 -22.71 14.30
CA ARG A 85 -4.70 -23.27 15.67
C ARG A 85 -6.04 -23.06 16.36
N ALA A 86 -6.69 -21.92 16.18
CA ALA A 86 -8.03 -21.67 16.72
C ALA A 86 -9.08 -22.61 16.13
N GLN A 87 -9.02 -22.90 14.82
CA GLN A 87 -9.89 -23.89 14.16
C GLN A 87 -9.67 -25.30 14.70
N LEU A 88 -8.41 -25.71 14.91
CA LEU A 88 -8.10 -27.02 15.50
C LEU A 88 -8.57 -27.13 16.96
N GLN A 89 -8.38 -26.09 17.78
CA GLN A 89 -8.87 -26.07 19.15
C GLN A 89 -10.41 -26.07 19.23
N ALA A 90 -11.07 -25.37 18.32
CA ALA A 90 -12.53 -25.39 18.20
C ALA A 90 -13.04 -26.80 17.84
N ARG A 91 -12.29 -27.52 17.00
CA ARG A 91 -12.59 -28.91 16.61
C ARG A 91 -12.34 -29.92 17.73
N ASP A 92 -11.22 -29.81 18.46
CA ASP A 92 -10.94 -30.67 19.61
C ASP A 92 -11.95 -30.47 20.74
N ARG A 93 -12.57 -29.29 20.83
CA ARG A 93 -13.62 -28.98 21.81
C ARG A 93 -15.02 -29.42 21.37
N ALA A 94 -15.23 -29.67 20.08
CA ALA A 94 -16.50 -30.11 19.52
C ALA A 94 -16.33 -31.53 18.96
N GLU A 95 -16.55 -32.56 19.78
CA GLU A 95 -16.72 -33.95 19.33
C GLU A 95 -18.00 -34.08 18.47
N ILE A 96 -18.05 -33.50 17.26
CA ILE A 96 -19.17 -33.71 16.34
C ILE A 96 -18.63 -33.79 14.90
N ALA A 97 -18.72 -35.00 14.35
CA ALA A 97 -18.38 -35.33 12.97
C ALA A 97 -19.36 -34.68 11.99
N LEU A 98 -18.89 -33.83 11.07
CA LEU A 98 -19.52 -33.60 9.76
C LEU A 98 -18.46 -33.22 8.70
N PRO A 99 -18.69 -33.57 7.43
CA PRO A 99 -17.66 -33.69 6.40
C PRO A 99 -17.21 -32.35 5.83
N LEU A 100 -15.93 -32.28 5.47
CA LEU A 100 -15.27 -31.16 4.82
C LEU A 100 -15.81 -30.96 3.39
N GLU A 101 -16.85 -30.16 3.22
CA GLU A 101 -17.12 -29.51 1.94
C GLU A 101 -16.19 -28.29 1.84
N LEU A 102 -14.93 -28.53 1.48
CA LEU A 102 -14.01 -27.46 1.06
C LEU A 102 -14.47 -26.98 -0.32
N PRO A 103 -14.67 -25.67 -0.57
CA PRO A 103 -14.87 -25.20 -1.92
C PRO A 103 -13.54 -25.28 -2.67
N ILE A 104 -13.36 -26.34 -3.46
CA ILE A 104 -12.26 -26.44 -4.42
C ILE A 104 -12.60 -25.48 -5.56
N TRP A 105 -11.86 -24.38 -5.68
CA TRP A 105 -11.87 -23.56 -6.89
C TRP A 105 -11.19 -24.35 -8.00
N VAL A 106 -11.96 -25.13 -8.77
CA VAL A 106 -11.51 -25.68 -10.05
C VAL A 106 -11.65 -24.57 -11.09
N THR A 107 -10.54 -24.02 -11.58
CA THR A 107 -10.55 -23.26 -12.83
C THR A 107 -10.80 -24.23 -13.98
N LYS A 108 -12.03 -24.24 -14.51
CA LYS A 108 -12.35 -24.93 -15.77
C LYS A 108 -12.43 -23.91 -16.92
N GLY A 109 -11.68 -24.22 -17.98
CA GLY A 109 -11.98 -23.88 -19.38
C GLY A 109 -10.79 -23.25 -20.11
N GLU A 110 -10.34 -23.69 -21.30
CA GLU A 110 -10.64 -24.80 -22.23
C GLU A 110 -9.40 -24.93 -23.15
N PRO A 111 -9.04 -26.10 -23.69
CA PRO A 111 -8.18 -26.19 -24.88
C PRO A 111 -9.02 -26.33 -26.16
N GLU A 112 -8.61 -25.61 -27.22
CA GLU A 112 -9.11 -25.77 -28.61
C GLU A 112 -8.92 -27.20 -29.16
#